data_AF-A0A2N0LAW9-F1
#
_entry.id   AF-A0A2N0LAW9-F1
#
_cell.length_a   1.000
_cell.length_b   1.000
_cell.length_c   1.000
_cell.angle_alpha   90.00
_cell.angle_beta   90.00
_cell.angle_gamma   90.00
#
_symmetry.space_group_name_H-M   'P 1'
#
loop_
_entity.id
_entity.type
_entity.pdbx_description
1 polymer ?
#
loop_
_entity_poly.entity_id
_entity_poly.type
_entity_poly.pdbx_seq_one_letter_code
_entity_poly.pdbx_strand_id
1 'polypeptide(L)' 'MQVITGGHKTVRVAGGSVRQIINNLEADYPGIRERLCDENGIDLLPGIAVIIDGETSQLGLLERVEENSEVHFLPALGGG' A
#
# COMPACT_ATOMS: atom_id res chain seq x y z
N MET A 1 -11.96 -7.61 8.82
CA MET A 1 -11.40 -6.34 8.29
C MET A 1 -12.48 -5.35 7.82
N GLN A 2 -13.68 -5.34 8.41
CA GLN A 2 -14.79 -4.45 7.99
C GLN A 2 -15.01 -3.24 8.90
N VAL A 3 -14.22 -3.09 9.98
CA VAL A 3 -14.47 -2.08 11.02
C VAL A 3 -13.64 -0.80 10.86
N ILE A 4 -12.52 -0.84 10.13
CA ILE A 4 -11.54 0.27 10.13
C ILE A 4 -11.78 1.28 9.00
N THR A 5 -12.89 1.18 8.29
CA THR A 5 -13.13 1.94 7.05
C THR A 5 -14.27 2.93 7.16
N GLY A 6 -15.09 2.89 8.23
CA GLY A 6 -16.31 3.70 8.28
C GLY A 6 -17.23 3.51 7.06
N GLY A 7 -17.11 2.39 6.33
CA GLY A 7 -17.80 2.19 5.05
C GLY A 7 -17.09 2.78 3.81
N HIS A 8 -15.94 3.44 3.94
CA HIS A 8 -15.14 4.04 2.85
C HIS A 8 -13.62 3.97 3.16
N LYS A 9 -12.89 3.00 2.57
CA LYS A 9 -11.43 2.76 2.79
C LYS A 9 -10.53 3.03 1.57
N THR A 10 -11.05 3.72 0.58
CA THR A 10 -10.40 3.77 -0.74
C THR A 10 -10.04 5.22 -1.03
N VAL A 11 -8.73 5.48 -1.05
CA VAL A 11 -8.15 6.77 -1.41
C VAL A 11 -7.78 6.73 -2.89
N ARG A 12 -8.23 7.72 -3.65
CA ARG A 12 -7.86 7.85 -5.07
C ARG A 12 -6.59 8.67 -5.15
N VAL A 13 -5.54 8.05 -5.65
CA VAL A 13 -4.23 8.68 -5.76
C VAL A 13 -3.66 8.35 -7.13
N ALA A 14 -3.16 9.38 -7.81
CA ALA A 14 -2.54 9.20 -9.11
C ALA A 14 -1.13 8.62 -8.92
N GLY A 15 -0.79 7.57 -9.68
CA GLY A 15 0.55 7.00 -9.66
C GLY A 15 0.63 5.70 -10.45
N GLY A 16 1.67 5.54 -11.27
CA GLY A 16 1.88 4.33 -12.08
C GLY A 16 2.59 3.20 -11.33
N SER A 17 2.90 3.39 -10.04
CA SER A 17 3.60 2.40 -9.22
C SER A 17 3.27 2.58 -7.75
N VAL A 18 3.36 1.50 -6.98
CA VAL A 18 3.06 1.49 -5.54
C VAL A 18 3.90 2.53 -4.79
N ARG A 19 5.18 2.68 -5.12
CA ARG A 19 6.04 3.74 -4.55
C ARG A 19 5.48 5.15 -4.75
N GLN A 20 4.99 5.43 -5.96
CA GLN A 20 4.49 6.76 -6.32
C GLN A 20 3.17 7.05 -5.60
N ILE A 21 2.34 6.03 -5.49
CA ILE A 21 1.11 6.03 -4.70
C ILE A 21 1.43 6.35 -3.23
N ILE A 22 2.40 5.67 -2.62
CA ILE A 22 2.78 5.91 -1.22
C ILE A 22 3.36 7.31 -1.02
N ASN A 23 4.20 7.81 -1.93
CA ASN A 23 4.71 9.17 -1.86
C ASN A 23 3.60 10.22 -1.93
N ASN A 24 2.63 10.03 -2.84
CA ASN A 24 1.50 10.94 -2.93
C ASN A 24 0.56 10.83 -1.72
N LEU A 25 0.39 9.62 -1.16
CA LEU A 25 -0.34 9.41 0.07
C LEU A 25 0.36 10.01 1.28
N GLU A 26 1.70 10.05 1.31
CA GLU A 26 2.45 10.72 2.36
C GLU A 26 2.27 12.24 2.30
N ALA A 27 2.23 12.82 1.09
CA ALA A 27 1.95 14.24 0.91
C ALA A 27 0.55 14.64 1.38
N ASP A 28 -0.46 13.77 1.20
CA ASP A 28 -1.85 14.01 1.64
C ASP A 28 -2.06 13.61 3.11
N TYR A 29 -1.38 12.55 3.57
CA TYR A 29 -1.44 11.95 4.91
C TYR A 29 -0.02 11.71 5.46
N PRO A 30 0.62 12.74 6.03
CA PRO A 30 1.95 12.62 6.59
C PRO A 30 1.99 11.55 7.70
N GLY A 31 2.95 10.63 7.61
CA GLY A 31 3.13 9.50 8.53
C GLY A 31 2.62 8.15 8.02
N ILE A 32 1.94 8.09 6.86
CA ILE A 32 1.48 6.80 6.29
C ILE A 32 2.65 5.95 5.77
N ARG A 33 3.69 6.59 5.24
CA ARG A 33 4.89 5.93 4.73
C ARG A 33 5.64 5.20 5.82
N GLU A 34 5.83 5.80 7.01
CA GLU A 34 6.45 5.14 8.17
C GLU A 34 5.67 3.93 8.68
N ARG A 35 4.36 3.87 8.40
CA ARG A 35 3.52 2.72 8.78
C ARG A 35 3.57 1.56 7.79
N LEU A 36 3.97 1.82 6.55
CA LEU A 36 3.96 0.87 5.44
C LEU A 36 5.37 0.45 5.00
N CYS A 37 6.31 1.38 5.05
CA CYS A 37 7.69 1.22 4.61
C CYS A 37 8.66 1.23 5.78
N ASP A 38 9.86 0.68 5.53
CA ASP A 38 10.98 0.69 6.47
C ASP A 38 11.50 2.11 6.76
N GLU A 39 12.42 2.28 7.70
CA GLU A 39 12.99 3.57 8.12
C GLU A 39 13.62 4.36 6.96
N ASN A 40 14.18 3.65 5.97
CA ASN A 40 14.70 4.26 4.74
C ASN A 40 13.60 4.63 3.73
N GLY A 41 12.42 4.02 3.89
CA GLY A 41 11.27 4.16 3.00
C GLY A 41 11.54 3.70 1.57
N ILE A 42 12.49 2.77 1.39
CA ILE A 42 12.90 2.18 0.11
C ILE A 42 12.17 0.86 -0.13
N ASP A 43 11.80 0.15 0.95
CA ASP A 43 11.16 -1.15 0.97
C ASP A 43 9.93 -1.14 1.89
N LEU A 44 8.98 -2.05 1.64
CA LEU A 44 7.84 -2.28 2.54
C LEU A 44 8.32 -2.99 3.80
N LEU A 45 7.63 -2.75 4.92
CA LEU A 45 7.90 -3.49 6.14
C LEU A 45 7.67 -5.00 5.90
N PRO A 46 8.50 -5.87 6.48
CA PRO A 46 8.39 -7.33 6.30
C PRO A 46 7.07 -7.93 6.82
N GLY A 47 6.31 -7.14 7.59
CA GLY A 47 4.96 -7.48 8.04
C GLY A 47 3.84 -6.89 7.17
N ILE A 48 4.13 -6.31 6.00
CA ILE A 48 3.15 -5.70 5.09
C ILE A 48 3.23 -6.37 3.72
N ALA A 49 2.08 -6.83 3.23
CA ALA A 49 1.88 -7.31 1.88
C ALA A 49 1.05 -6.31 1.08
N VAL A 50 1.40 -6.18 -0.20
CA VAL A 50 0.65 -5.38 -1.17
C VAL A 50 -0.13 -6.32 -2.07
N ILE A 51 -1.43 -6.09 -2.19
CA ILE A 51 -2.31 -6.84 -3.09
C ILE A 51 -2.85 -5.84 -4.11
N ILE A 52 -2.71 -6.15 -5.39
CA ILE A 52 -3.15 -5.32 -6.52
C ILE A 52 -4.18 -6.12 -7.29
N ASP A 53 -5.40 -5.61 -7.40
CA ASP A 53 -6.51 -6.28 -8.10
C ASP A 53 -6.81 -7.70 -7.59
N GLY A 54 -6.49 -7.99 -6.33
CA GLY A 54 -6.63 -9.32 -5.73
C GLY A 54 -5.41 -10.23 -5.87
N GLU A 55 -4.35 -9.79 -6.56
CA GLU A 55 -3.09 -10.51 -6.70
C GLU A 55 -2.01 -9.96 -5.76
N THR A 56 -1.34 -10.83 -5.01
CA THR A 56 -0.25 -10.41 -4.12
C THR A 56 0.96 -9.99 -4.95
N SER A 57 1.35 -8.73 -4.83
CA SER A 57 2.58 -8.22 -5.45
C SER A 57 3.81 -8.79 -4.76
N GLN A 58 4.72 -9.32 -5.56
CA GLN A 58 6.04 -9.77 -5.10
C GLN A 58 7.10 -8.67 -5.19
N LEU A 59 6.87 -7.66 -6.05
CA LEU A 59 7.77 -6.53 -6.25
C LEU A 59 7.55 -5.39 -5.24
N GLY A 60 6.43 -5.43 -4.50
CA GLY A 60 6.15 -4.48 -3.43
C GLY A 60 6.02 -3.05 -3.96
N LEU A 61 7.00 -2.19 -3.64
CA LEU A 61 7.01 -0.78 -4.06
C LEU A 61 7.29 -0.57 -5.55
N LEU A 62 8.01 -1.52 -6.16
CA LEU A 62 8.39 -1.46 -7.57
C LEU A 62 7.28 -1.95 -8.50
N GLU A 63 6.23 -2.52 -7.93
CA GLU A 63 5.10 -3.02 -8.70
C GLU A 63 4.37 -1.87 -9.39
N ARG A 64 4.04 -2.10 -10.67
CA ARG A 64 3.26 -1.12 -11.44
C ARG A 64 1.79 -1.27 -11.14
N VAL A 65 1.12 -0.13 -11.13
CA VAL A 65 -0.31 -0.02 -10.84
C VAL A 65 -0.95 0.72 -12.00
N GLU A 66 -2.04 0.18 -12.54
CA GLU A 66 -2.81 0.86 -13.57
C GLU A 66 -3.82 1.82 -12.94
N GLU A 67 -4.35 2.75 -13.75
CA GLU A 67 -5.28 3.79 -13.28
C GLU A 67 -6.58 3.23 -12.69
N ASN A 68 -6.94 2.00 -13.04
CA ASN A 68 -8.13 1.30 -12.53
C ASN A 68 -7.79 0.17 -11.55
N SER A 69 -6.51 -0.01 -11.19
CA SER A 69 -6.10 -1.05 -10.26
C SER A 69 -6.35 -0.66 -8.81
N GLU A 70 -6.85 -1.60 -8.01
CA GLU A 70 -7.06 -1.40 -6.58
C GLU A 70 -5.89 -1.95 -5.77
N VAL A 71 -5.25 -1.10 -4.96
CA VAL A 71 -4.08 -1.48 -4.14
C VAL A 71 -4.49 -1.59 -2.68
N HIS A 72 -4.27 -2.77 -2.11
CA HIS A 72 -4.52 -3.07 -0.70
C HIS A 72 -3.20 -3.31 0.02
N PHE A 73 -3.00 -2.56 1.10
CA PHE A 73 -1.93 -2.80 2.06
C PHE A 73 -2.50 -3.61 3.22
N LEU A 74 -2.14 -4.88 3.29
CA LEU A 74 -2.55 -5.76 4.38
C LEU A 74 -1.33 -6.15 5.18
N PRO A 75 -1.44 -6.26 6.52
CA PRO A 75 -0.38 -6.91 7.27
C PRO A 75 -0.26 -8.35 6.77
N ALA A 76 0.97 -8.76 6.45
CA ALA A 76 1.30 -10.16 6.23
C ALA A 76 1.02 -10.88 7.55
N LEU A 77 -0.20 -11.39 7.69
CA LEU A 77 -0.56 -12.30 8.77
C LEU A 77 0.32 -13.53 8.57
N GLY A 78 1.46 -13.55 9.27
CA GLY A 78 2.31 -14.73 9.35
C GLY A 78 1.47 -15.87 9.89
N GLY A 79 1.07 -16.77 8.99
CA GLY A 79 0.52 -18.05 9.37
C GLY A 79 1.60 -18.81 10.13
N GLY A 80 1.35 -19.04 11.42
CA GLY A 80 2.04 -20.10 12.16
C GLY A 80 1.49 -21.46 11.79
#